data_AF-A0A7W7RDJ4-F1
#
_entry.id   AF-A0A7W7RDJ4-F1
#
_cell.length_a   1.000
_cell.length_b   1.000
_cell.length_c   1.000
_cell.angle_alpha   90.00
_cell.angle_beta   90.00
_cell.angle_gamma   90.00
#
_symmetry.space_group_name_H-M   'P 1'
#
loop_
_entity.id
_entity.type
_entity.pdbx_description
1 polymer ?
#
loop_
_entity_poly.entity_id
_entity_poly.type
_entity_poly.pdbx_seq_one_letter_code
_entity_poly.pdbx_strand_id
1 'polypeptide(L)'
;MNRKTPLTLGALAAIALLFGCSPASDRNEEEEKEPLPEETPEAFTEFSDIQLPENPEKLEISVDRNEFDKPRYRIHMTGTLDDVDEVCGQVGNYLPHVNEETVDAEAEELDVPSDEIEDVDLDYVYGCDAVIQSSGADVNALVLKPGEDDNGTATLYLHAEPFQT
;
A
#
# COMPACT_ATOMS: atom_id res chain seq x y z
N MET A 1 -2.86 26.06 -92.40
CA MET A 1 -3.04 24.71 -91.80
C MET A 1 -2.65 24.78 -90.34
N ASN A 2 -3.56 24.35 -89.45
CA ASN A 2 -3.43 23.78 -88.09
C ASN A 2 -2.20 24.15 -87.22
N ARG A 3 -2.27 24.36 -85.90
CA ARG A 3 -3.26 24.34 -84.80
C ARG A 3 -2.43 24.70 -83.56
N LYS A 4 -3.00 25.40 -82.57
CA LYS A 4 -3.04 25.05 -81.12
C LYS A 4 -3.21 26.30 -80.21
N THR A 5 -4.37 26.30 -79.56
CA THR A 5 -4.89 26.91 -78.32
C THR A 5 -3.99 26.74 -77.08
N PRO A 6 -4.36 27.21 -75.85
CA PRO A 6 -5.29 28.27 -75.41
C PRO A 6 -4.82 29.14 -74.21
N LEU A 7 -5.63 30.19 -73.93
CA LEU A 7 -6.01 30.84 -72.66
C LEU A 7 -5.13 30.74 -71.40
N THR A 8 -4.73 31.92 -70.91
CA THR A 8 -4.50 32.21 -69.48
C THR A 8 -5.16 33.55 -69.15
N LEU A 9 -6.17 33.55 -68.27
CA LEU A 9 -6.65 34.70 -67.48
C LEU A 9 -7.52 34.03 -66.39
N GLY A 10 -7.04 33.84 -65.16
CA GLY A 10 -6.83 34.90 -64.18
C GLY A 10 -7.81 34.63 -63.03
N ALA A 11 -7.50 33.64 -62.19
CA ALA A 11 -8.27 33.32 -60.99
C ALA A 11 -7.66 34.08 -59.80
N LEU A 12 -8.40 35.07 -59.29
CA LEU A 12 -8.13 35.70 -58.00
C LEU A 12 -8.84 34.89 -56.91
N ALA A 13 -8.05 34.39 -55.96
CA ALA A 13 -8.52 33.67 -54.78
C ALA A 13 -8.09 34.39 -53.50
N ALA A 14 -8.82 34.05 -52.43
CA ALA A 14 -8.48 34.16 -51.00
C ALA A 14 -8.93 35.42 -50.24
N ILE A 15 -10.19 35.36 -49.78
CA ILE A 15 -10.63 35.18 -48.38
C ILE A 15 -9.93 36.02 -47.30
N ALA A 16 -10.78 36.76 -46.59
CA ALA A 16 -10.50 37.62 -45.45
C ALA A 16 -10.14 36.86 -44.14
N LEU A 17 -9.36 37.57 -43.32
CA LEU A 17 -8.89 37.29 -41.96
C LEU A 17 -9.98 36.86 -40.97
N LEU A 18 -9.67 35.90 -40.10
CA LEU A 18 -10.11 35.92 -38.69
C LEU A 18 -9.00 35.36 -37.78
N PHE A 19 -8.55 36.21 -36.86
CA PHE A 19 -7.83 35.83 -35.65
C PHE A 19 -8.69 34.87 -34.83
N GLY A 20 -8.15 33.70 -34.52
CA GLY A 20 -8.66 32.83 -33.47
C GLY A 20 -7.47 32.36 -32.65
N CYS A 21 -7.17 33.07 -31.56
CA CYS A 21 -6.37 32.51 -30.48
C CYS A 21 -7.10 31.26 -30.00
N SER A 22 -6.56 30.07 -30.26
CA SER A 22 -6.96 28.89 -29.52
C SER A 22 -6.58 29.12 -28.06
N PRO A 23 -7.52 29.09 -27.09
CA PRO A 23 -7.11 28.84 -25.73
C PRO A 23 -6.47 27.45 -25.75
N ALA A 24 -5.19 27.38 -25.36
CA ALA A 24 -4.64 26.15 -24.85
C ALA A 24 -5.59 25.74 -23.72
N SER A 25 -6.32 24.66 -23.95
CA SER A 25 -7.14 24.05 -22.92
C SER A 25 -6.15 23.49 -21.90
N ASP A 26 -5.84 24.28 -20.88
CA ASP A 26 -5.31 23.80 -19.60
C ASP A 26 -6.35 22.82 -19.06
N ARG A 27 -6.25 21.56 -19.50
CA ARG A 27 -6.88 20.45 -18.81
C ARG A 27 -5.93 20.11 -17.67
N ASN A 28 -6.16 20.76 -16.53
CA ASN A 28 -5.99 20.07 -15.26
C ASN A 28 -7.00 18.92 -15.28
N GLU A 29 -6.63 17.80 -15.89
CA GLU A 29 -7.20 16.51 -15.51
C GLU A 29 -6.62 16.26 -14.12
N GLU A 30 -7.37 16.67 -13.09
CA GLU A 30 -7.16 16.13 -11.75
C GLU A 30 -7.31 14.61 -11.93
N GLU A 31 -6.20 13.87 -11.86
CA GLU A 31 -6.24 12.40 -11.84
C GLU A 31 -7.17 12.00 -10.71
N GLU A 32 -8.34 11.47 -11.08
CA GLU A 32 -9.36 11.05 -10.14
C GLU A 32 -8.77 9.88 -9.36
N LYS A 33 -8.34 10.15 -8.13
CA LYS A 33 -7.73 9.14 -7.27
C LYS A 33 -8.71 7.99 -7.08
N GLU A 34 -8.27 6.76 -7.36
CA GLU A 34 -9.05 5.56 -7.10
C GLU A 34 -9.49 5.53 -5.64
N PRO A 35 -10.76 5.21 -5.30
CA PRO A 35 -11.19 5.18 -3.91
C PRO A 35 -10.36 4.19 -3.10
N LEU A 36 -10.14 4.48 -1.81
CA LEU A 36 -9.53 3.50 -0.90
C LEU A 36 -10.47 2.29 -0.74
N PRO A 37 -9.91 1.08 -0.62
CA PRO A 37 -10.69 -0.12 -0.33
C PRO A 37 -11.28 -0.06 1.09
N GLU A 38 -12.15 -1.01 1.41
CA GLU A 38 -12.80 -1.08 2.72
C GLU A 38 -11.82 -1.51 3.83
N GLU A 39 -12.02 -0.95 5.03
CA GLU A 39 -11.26 -1.28 6.25
C GLU A 39 -11.83 -2.53 6.94
N THR A 40 -11.91 -3.64 6.20
CA THR A 40 -12.53 -4.90 6.67
C THR A 40 -11.56 -6.07 6.55
N PRO A 41 -11.71 -7.12 7.39
CA PRO A 41 -10.91 -8.34 7.29
C PRO A 41 -11.03 -9.01 5.92
N GLU A 42 -12.22 -9.01 5.32
CA GLU A 42 -12.47 -9.62 4.02
C GLU A 42 -11.73 -8.87 2.90
N ALA A 43 -11.75 -7.54 2.91
CA ALA A 43 -11.04 -6.74 1.92
C ALA A 43 -9.52 -6.88 2.07
N PHE A 44 -9.01 -6.93 3.31
CA PHE A 44 -7.60 -7.22 3.57
C PHE A 44 -7.19 -8.62 3.08
N THR A 45 -8.02 -9.63 3.31
CA THR A 45 -7.75 -11.00 2.86
C THR A 45 -7.71 -11.07 1.34
N GLU A 46 -8.65 -10.41 0.65
CA GLU A 46 -8.66 -10.30 -0.83
C GLU A 46 -7.41 -9.57 -1.35
N PHE A 47 -6.93 -8.57 -0.60
CA PHE A 47 -5.75 -7.79 -0.97
C PHE A 47 -4.44 -8.56 -0.79
N SER A 48 -4.28 -9.30 0.32
CA SER A 48 -2.98 -9.83 0.75
C SER A 48 -2.84 -11.36 0.63
N ASP A 49 -3.93 -12.10 0.49
CA ASP A 49 -4.05 -13.55 0.72
C ASP A 49 -3.81 -14.01 2.18
N ILE A 50 -3.68 -13.09 3.15
CA ILE A 50 -3.52 -13.40 4.57
C ILE A 50 -4.89 -13.51 5.25
N GLN A 51 -5.14 -14.62 5.92
CA GLN A 51 -6.33 -14.82 6.74
C GLN A 51 -6.07 -14.35 8.18
N LEU A 52 -6.89 -13.43 8.65
CA LEU A 52 -6.92 -13.01 10.05
C LEU A 52 -7.77 -13.98 10.90
N PRO A 53 -7.45 -14.16 12.19
CA PRO A 53 -8.29 -14.89 13.13
C PRO A 53 -9.71 -14.33 13.19
N GLU A 54 -10.71 -15.21 13.38
CA GLU A 54 -12.13 -14.78 13.36
C GLU A 54 -12.53 -13.92 14.56
N ASN A 55 -11.93 -14.15 15.73
CA ASN A 55 -12.31 -13.49 16.98
C ASN A 55 -11.07 -13.17 17.85
N PRO A 56 -10.14 -12.33 17.36
CA PRO A 56 -9.05 -11.84 18.20
C PRO A 56 -9.61 -11.00 19.35
N GLU A 57 -8.82 -10.82 20.40
CA GLU A 57 -9.18 -9.97 21.54
C GLU A 57 -9.35 -8.51 21.11
N LYS A 58 -8.48 -8.06 20.20
CA LYS A 58 -8.55 -6.74 19.55
C LYS A 58 -8.22 -6.88 18.07
N LEU A 59 -8.95 -6.15 17.24
CA LEU A 59 -8.63 -5.98 15.83
C LEU A 59 -8.98 -4.57 15.39
N GLU A 60 -7.98 -3.85 14.91
CA GLU A 60 -8.10 -2.56 14.26
C GLU A 60 -7.49 -2.68 12.87
N ILE A 61 -8.27 -2.31 11.86
CA ILE A 61 -7.85 -2.27 10.46
C ILE A 61 -8.04 -0.84 9.99
N SER A 62 -7.03 -0.29 9.34
CA SER A 62 -7.12 1.00 8.67
C SER A 62 -6.46 0.92 7.30
N VAL A 63 -6.90 1.79 6.39
CA VAL A 63 -6.30 1.88 5.06
C VAL A 63 -5.92 3.34 4.79
N ASP A 64 -4.66 3.54 4.42
CA ASP A 64 -4.16 4.82 3.96
C ASP A 64 -3.55 4.71 2.56
N ARG A 65 -2.86 5.77 2.13
CA ARG A 65 -2.05 5.74 0.91
C ARG A 65 -0.58 5.80 1.25
N ASN A 66 0.20 4.98 0.57
CA ASN A 66 1.65 5.08 0.60
C ASN A 66 2.16 6.24 -0.27
N GLU A 67 3.48 6.39 -0.36
CA GLU A 67 4.13 7.48 -1.10
C GLU A 67 3.85 7.47 -2.62
N PHE A 68 3.37 6.34 -3.16
CA PHE A 68 2.99 6.15 -4.56
C PHE A 68 1.47 6.29 -4.80
N ASP A 69 0.74 6.83 -3.81
CA ASP A 69 -0.72 6.99 -3.84
C ASP A 69 -1.49 5.65 -3.94
N LYS A 70 -0.83 4.53 -3.59
CA LYS A 70 -1.40 3.18 -3.57
C LYS A 70 -1.96 2.83 -2.20
N PRO A 71 -3.01 1.98 -2.11
CA PRO A 71 -3.58 1.58 -0.83
C PRO A 71 -2.56 0.82 0.00
N ARG A 72 -2.47 1.15 1.29
CA ARG A 72 -1.69 0.41 2.28
C ARG A 72 -2.59 0.09 3.46
N TYR A 73 -2.67 -1.19 3.78
CA TYR A 73 -3.35 -1.69 4.96
C TYR A 73 -2.42 -1.58 6.17
N ARG A 74 -3.00 -1.19 7.31
CA ARG A 74 -2.37 -1.25 8.63
C ARG A 74 -3.27 -2.01 9.58
N ILE A 75 -2.71 -3.00 10.25
CA ILE A 75 -3.41 -3.92 11.14
C ILE A 75 -2.75 -3.89 12.49
N HIS A 76 -3.56 -3.65 13.52
CA HIS A 76 -3.22 -3.89 14.91
C HIS A 76 -4.14 -5.00 15.40
N MET A 77 -3.55 -6.14 15.74
CA MET A 77 -4.25 -7.29 16.26
C MET A 77 -3.67 -7.72 17.60
N THR A 78 -4.54 -7.99 18.57
CA THR A 78 -4.16 -8.55 19.86
C THR A 78 -4.93 -9.86 20.03
N GLY A 79 -4.24 -10.96 20.32
CA GLY A 79 -4.85 -12.28 20.36
C GLY A 79 -3.98 -13.30 21.09
N THR A 80 -4.33 -14.58 20.96
CA THR A 80 -3.48 -15.64 21.52
C THR A 80 -2.17 -15.70 20.76
N LEU A 81 -1.12 -16.23 21.41
CA LEU A 81 0.14 -16.44 20.72
C LEU A 81 -0.02 -17.31 19.47
N ASP A 82 -0.82 -18.38 19.54
CA ASP A 82 -1.06 -19.27 18.41
C ASP A 82 -1.70 -18.53 17.22
N ASP A 83 -2.66 -17.63 17.48
CA ASP A 83 -3.32 -16.83 16.44
C ASP A 83 -2.32 -15.88 15.74
N VAL A 84 -1.46 -15.23 16.51
CA VAL A 84 -0.43 -14.32 15.97
C VAL A 84 0.64 -15.09 15.20
N ASP A 85 1.09 -16.23 15.73
CA ASP A 85 2.06 -17.10 15.07
C ASP A 85 1.49 -17.71 13.78
N GLU A 86 0.18 -17.99 13.71
CA GLU A 86 -0.49 -18.43 12.48
C GLU A 86 -0.48 -17.34 11.41
N VAL A 87 -0.74 -16.08 11.77
CA VAL A 87 -0.64 -14.95 10.83
C VAL A 87 0.80 -14.80 10.33
N CYS A 88 1.79 -14.72 11.22
CA CYS A 88 3.19 -14.64 10.79
C CYS A 88 3.65 -15.89 10.01
N GLY A 89 3.08 -17.05 10.27
CA GLY A 89 3.35 -18.28 9.52
C GLY A 89 2.85 -18.23 8.08
N GLN A 90 1.78 -17.48 7.82
CA GLN A 90 1.27 -17.21 6.46
C GLN A 90 2.17 -16.22 5.72
N VAL A 91 2.68 -15.19 6.40
CA VAL A 91 3.65 -14.22 5.84
C VAL A 91 4.95 -14.94 5.48
N GLY A 92 5.51 -15.69 6.42
CA GLY A 92 6.81 -16.35 6.28
C GLY A 92 7.97 -15.47 6.75
N ASN A 93 9.20 -15.93 6.46
CA ASN A 93 10.49 -15.33 6.87
C ASN A 93 10.48 -14.72 8.28
N TYR A 94 10.44 -15.57 9.30
CA TYR A 94 10.59 -15.11 10.69
C TYR A 94 11.94 -14.40 10.89
N LEU A 95 11.87 -13.17 11.38
CA LEU A 95 13.00 -12.31 11.72
C LEU A 95 13.13 -12.19 13.24
N PRO A 96 14.13 -12.84 13.87
CA PRO A 96 14.43 -12.54 15.26
C PRO A 96 15.15 -11.18 15.35
N HIS A 97 14.54 -10.19 16.00
CA HIS A 97 15.18 -8.90 16.25
C HIS A 97 15.96 -8.98 17.57
N VAL A 98 17.24 -8.57 17.58
CA VAL A 98 18.14 -8.78 18.74
C VAL A 98 18.84 -7.50 19.20
N ASN A 99 18.47 -6.36 18.60
CA ASN A 99 19.01 -5.04 18.91
C ASN A 99 17.89 -3.99 18.89
N GLU A 100 17.92 -3.15 19.92
CA GLU A 100 16.97 -2.04 20.16
C GLU A 100 16.85 -1.11 18.94
N GLU A 101 17.98 -0.70 18.34
CA GLU A 101 17.99 0.19 17.17
C GLU A 101 17.19 -0.35 15.97
N THR A 102 17.17 -1.68 15.76
CA THR A 102 16.38 -2.27 14.68
C THR A 102 14.91 -2.36 15.07
N VAL A 103 14.60 -2.71 16.31
CA VAL A 103 13.22 -2.74 16.80
C VAL A 103 12.58 -1.35 16.73
N ASP A 104 13.30 -0.30 17.13
CA ASP A 104 12.80 1.08 17.10
C ASP A 104 12.48 1.56 15.67
N ALA A 105 13.33 1.22 14.70
CA ALA A 105 13.12 1.59 13.31
C ALA A 105 11.88 0.91 12.71
N GLU A 106 11.71 -0.39 12.98
CA GLU A 106 10.52 -1.15 12.55
C GLU A 106 9.25 -0.69 13.28
N ALA A 107 9.36 -0.39 14.58
CA ALA A 107 8.26 0.16 15.36
C ALA A 107 7.80 1.52 14.84
N GLU A 108 8.74 2.40 14.45
CA GLU A 108 8.41 3.67 13.80
C GLU A 108 7.71 3.45 12.45
N GLU A 109 8.19 2.53 11.63
CA GLU A 109 7.59 2.21 10.33
C GLU A 109 6.15 1.68 10.45
N LEU A 110 5.92 0.82 11.44
CA LEU A 110 4.63 0.19 11.70
C LEU A 110 3.70 1.03 12.59
N ASP A 111 4.11 2.23 12.97
CA ASP A 111 3.40 3.14 13.89
C ASP A 111 3.04 2.45 15.23
N VAL A 112 3.95 1.64 15.75
CA VAL A 112 3.80 0.99 17.05
C VAL A 112 3.91 2.04 18.17
N PRO A 113 2.97 2.08 19.12
CA PRO A 113 3.07 3.00 20.26
C PRO A 113 4.36 2.77 21.05
N SER A 114 5.10 3.83 21.33
CA SER A 114 6.40 3.73 22.02
C SER A 114 6.28 3.09 23.41
N ASP A 115 5.17 3.32 24.10
CA ASP A 115 4.88 2.72 25.40
C ASP A 115 4.72 1.19 25.33
N GLU A 116 4.22 0.65 24.22
CA GLU A 116 4.13 -0.81 24.05
C GLU A 116 5.49 -1.46 23.79
N ILE A 117 6.43 -0.74 23.15
CA ILE A 117 7.81 -1.22 22.97
C ILE A 117 8.59 -1.13 24.29
N GLU A 118 8.46 -0.04 25.03
CA GLU A 118 9.15 0.17 26.32
C GLU A 118 8.75 -0.86 27.39
N ASP A 119 7.52 -1.37 27.33
CA ASP A 119 6.98 -2.33 28.30
C ASP A 119 7.34 -3.80 27.99
N VAL A 120 7.93 -4.09 26.83
CA VAL A 120 8.26 -5.45 26.36
C VAL A 120 9.77 -5.68 26.39
N ASP A 121 10.19 -6.83 26.91
CA ASP A 121 11.59 -7.24 26.84
C ASP A 121 11.93 -7.67 25.40
N LEU A 122 13.00 -7.11 24.84
CA LEU A 122 13.37 -7.24 23.43
C LEU A 122 13.60 -8.70 23.00
N ASP A 123 13.93 -9.59 23.93
CA ASP A 123 14.03 -11.04 23.67
C ASP A 123 12.66 -11.66 23.24
N TYR A 124 11.55 -10.94 23.44
CA TYR A 124 10.18 -11.30 23.07
C TYR A 124 9.63 -10.49 21.90
N VAL A 125 10.49 -9.73 21.21
CA VAL A 125 10.11 -8.99 20.00
C VAL A 125 10.69 -9.69 18.78
N TYR A 126 9.84 -9.98 17.79
CA TYR A 126 10.25 -10.59 16.53
C TYR A 126 9.35 -10.09 15.40
N GLY A 127 9.78 -10.28 14.15
CA GLY A 127 9.02 -9.87 12.99
C GLY A 127 8.82 -11.00 11.99
N CYS A 128 8.02 -10.71 10.97
CA CYS A 128 7.85 -11.55 9.79
C CYS A 128 7.65 -10.64 8.58
N ASP A 129 8.39 -10.89 7.50
CA ASP A 129 8.38 -10.05 6.30
C ASP A 129 8.34 -10.90 5.02
N ALA A 130 7.49 -10.54 4.07
CA ALA A 130 7.48 -11.22 2.78
C ALA A 130 6.76 -10.44 1.68
N VAL A 131 7.26 -10.65 0.47
CA VAL A 131 6.49 -10.42 -0.75
C VAL A 131 5.67 -11.68 -1.06
N ILE A 132 4.35 -11.60 -0.85
CA ILE A 132 3.41 -12.66 -1.16
C ILE A 132 3.14 -12.64 -2.66
N GLN A 133 3.81 -13.53 -3.41
CA GLN A 133 3.79 -13.51 -4.88
C GLN A 133 2.40 -13.75 -5.50
N SER A 134 1.48 -14.42 -4.80
CA SER A 134 0.14 -14.70 -5.31
C SER A 134 -0.74 -13.46 -5.37
N SER A 135 -0.65 -12.61 -4.34
CA SER A 135 -1.37 -11.33 -4.24
C SER A 135 -0.56 -10.15 -4.77
N GLY A 136 0.77 -10.27 -4.80
CA GLY A 136 1.68 -9.16 -5.08
C GLY A 136 1.77 -8.17 -3.93
N ALA A 137 1.37 -8.55 -2.71
CA ALA A 137 1.50 -7.72 -1.52
C ALA A 137 2.91 -7.86 -0.93
N ASP A 138 3.51 -6.73 -0.56
CA ASP A 138 4.65 -6.66 0.35
C ASP A 138 4.12 -6.46 1.76
N VAL A 139 4.61 -7.27 2.69
CA VAL A 139 4.10 -7.39 4.05
C VAL A 139 5.27 -7.33 5.01
N ASN A 140 5.16 -6.45 6.00
CA ASN A 140 6.06 -6.35 7.14
C ASN A 140 5.21 -6.40 8.40
N ALA A 141 5.67 -7.12 9.41
CA ALA A 141 5.00 -7.17 10.69
C ALA A 141 5.98 -7.32 11.85
N LEU A 142 5.62 -6.71 12.97
CA LEU A 142 6.29 -6.80 14.26
C LEU A 142 5.33 -7.44 15.27
N VAL A 143 5.83 -8.39 16.02
CA VAL A 143 5.12 -9.09 17.08
C VAL A 143 5.76 -8.79 18.43
N LEU A 144 4.90 -8.43 19.37
CA LEU A 144 5.23 -8.25 20.78
C LEU A 144 4.66 -9.44 21.56
N LYS A 145 5.54 -10.33 22.05
CA LYS A 145 5.15 -11.46 22.90
C LYS A 145 5.14 -11.06 24.37
N PRO A 146 4.28 -11.70 25.18
CA PRO A 146 4.45 -11.66 26.61
C PRO A 146 5.68 -12.53 26.98
N GLY A 147 6.35 -12.23 28.10
CA GLY A 147 7.60 -12.88 28.50
C GLY A 147 7.51 -14.42 28.68
N GLU A 148 8.64 -15.11 28.89
CA GLU A 148 8.81 -16.58 28.82
C GLU A 148 7.78 -17.40 29.61
N ASP A 149 7.27 -16.85 30.70
CA ASP A 149 6.38 -17.55 31.64
C ASP A 149 4.89 -17.30 31.38
N ASP A 150 4.53 -16.51 30.38
CA ASP A 150 3.16 -16.14 30.09
C ASP A 150 2.69 -16.81 28.79
N ASN A 151 1.72 -17.75 28.90
CA ASN A 151 0.96 -18.23 27.74
C ASN A 151 -0.08 -17.17 27.31
N GLY A 152 0.35 -15.92 27.34
CA GLY A 152 -0.51 -14.75 27.36
C GLY A 152 -0.91 -14.30 25.97
N THR A 153 -1.43 -13.09 25.96
CA THR A 153 -1.84 -12.37 24.76
C THR A 153 -0.60 -11.80 24.06
N ALA A 154 -0.51 -11.97 22.74
CA ALA A 154 0.49 -11.33 21.89
C ALA A 154 -0.16 -10.26 21.02
N THR A 155 0.62 -9.24 20.65
CA THR A 155 0.17 -8.16 19.77
C THR A 155 0.98 -8.19 18.48
N LEU A 156 0.29 -8.11 17.35
CA LEU A 156 0.84 -8.02 16.00
C LEU A 156 0.53 -6.62 15.43
N TYR A 157 1.56 -5.95 14.96
CA TYR A 157 1.48 -4.77 14.11
C TYR A 157 1.93 -5.16 12.71
N LEU A 158 1.06 -5.01 11.73
CA LEU A 158 1.32 -5.43 10.35
C LEU A 158 0.96 -4.31 9.38
N HIS A 159 1.82 -4.08 8.40
CA HIS A 159 1.44 -3.37 7.18
C HIS A 159 1.30 -4.35 6.02
N ALA A 160 0.50 -4.00 5.02
CA ALA A 160 0.56 -4.64 3.71
C ALA A 160 0.31 -3.60 2.61
N GLU A 161 1.14 -3.61 1.58
CA GLU A 161 1.00 -2.70 0.44
C GLU A 161 1.42 -3.37 -0.88
N PRO A 162 1.08 -2.81 -2.07
CA PRO A 162 1.47 -3.43 -3.33
C PRO A 162 2.99 -3.43 -3.50
N PHE A 163 3.55 -4.60 -3.80
CA PHE A 163 4.97 -4.76 -4.09
C PHE A 163 5.39 -3.91 -5.29
N GLN A 164 6.45 -3.13 -5.10
CA GLN A 164 7.01 -2.26 -6.14
C GLN A 164 8.14 -2.99 -6.89
N THR A 165 8.05 -3.03 -8.23
CA THR A 165 9.07 -3.63 -9.13
C THR A 165 9.95 -2.60 -9.80
#